data_AF-A0A348PBR4-F1
#
_entry.id   AF-A0A348PBR4-F1
#
_cell.length_a   1.000
_cell.length_b   1.000
_cell.length_c   1.000
_cell.angle_alpha   90.00
_cell.angle_beta   90.00
_cell.angle_gamma   90.00
#
_symmetry.space_group_name_H-M   'P 1'
#
loop_
_entity.id
_entity.type
_entity.pdbx_description
1 polymer ?
#
loop_
_entity_poly.entity_id
_entity_poly.type
_entity_poly.pdbx_seq_one_letter_code
_entity_poly.pdbx_strand_id
1 'polypeptide(L)'
;DAYYSLNGYFEGSIQPKYINLARQLYRFELSYEDFAKQVPPQPESVFLPQFYTDSRTALKPFWKALDAGAAYRWRMSAPLRCFYSLRDEAVPWQVARMAADYQRTLGHPNSEAIDAGPNADHRSVYLYSLVEVKRWFDG
;
A
#
# COMPACT_ATOMS: atom_id res chain seq x y z
N ASP A 1 -18.68 9.57 -0.16
CA ASP A 1 -17.95 10.50 -1.05
C ASP A 1 -17.19 11.64 -0.34
N ALA A 2 -17.21 11.75 1.00
CA ALA A 2 -16.70 12.95 1.70
C ALA A 2 -15.46 12.74 2.60
N TYR A 3 -14.84 11.55 2.67
CA TYR A 3 -13.80 11.29 3.68
C TYR A 3 -12.56 12.18 3.55
N TYR A 4 -12.21 12.60 2.33
CA TYR A 4 -11.11 13.54 2.07
C TYR A 4 -11.55 14.81 1.32
N SER A 5 -12.86 15.02 1.10
CA SER A 5 -13.39 16.16 0.34
C SER A 5 -12.75 16.39 -1.04
N LEU A 6 -12.32 15.31 -1.71
CA LEU A 6 -11.64 15.35 -3.01
C LEU A 6 -12.63 15.40 -4.17
N ASN A 7 -13.54 16.38 -4.13
CA ASN A 7 -14.64 16.48 -5.08
C ASN A 7 -14.13 16.53 -6.54
N GLY A 8 -14.69 15.67 -7.39
CA GLY A 8 -14.34 15.59 -8.82
C GLY A 8 -12.99 14.94 -9.14
N TYR A 9 -12.16 14.63 -8.14
CA TYR A 9 -10.85 14.02 -8.38
C TYR A 9 -10.99 12.57 -8.84
N PHE A 10 -11.99 11.84 -8.35
CA PHE A 10 -12.28 10.47 -8.77
C PHE A 10 -12.61 10.40 -10.27
N GLU A 11 -13.55 11.22 -10.74
CA GLU A 11 -13.96 11.30 -12.14
C GLU A 11 -12.81 11.82 -13.03
N GLY A 12 -11.97 12.72 -12.50
CA GLY A 12 -10.80 13.25 -13.20
C GLY A 12 -9.57 12.32 -13.24
N SER A 13 -9.62 11.15 -12.59
CA SER A 13 -8.49 10.22 -12.49
C SER A 13 -8.69 8.92 -13.29
N ILE A 14 -9.93 8.49 -13.49
CA ILE A 14 -10.27 7.21 -14.10
C ILE A 14 -10.76 7.43 -15.53
N GLN A 15 -10.46 6.51 -16.45
CA GLN A 15 -11.04 6.60 -17.80
C GLN A 15 -12.58 6.58 -17.72
N PRO A 16 -13.30 7.46 -18.42
CA PRO A 16 -14.75 7.61 -18.27
C PRO A 16 -15.56 6.31 -18.36
N LYS A 17 -15.15 5.39 -19.26
CA LYS A 17 -15.79 4.09 -19.45
C LYS A 17 -15.74 3.16 -18.23
N TYR A 18 -14.82 3.37 -17.28
CA TYR A 18 -14.68 2.52 -16.09
C TYR A 18 -15.20 3.18 -14.80
N ILE A 19 -15.64 4.44 -14.84
CA ILE A 19 -16.11 5.18 -13.65
C ILE A 19 -17.24 4.43 -12.93
N ASN A 20 -18.24 3.92 -13.68
CA ASN A 20 -19.36 3.20 -13.07
C ASN A 20 -18.92 1.88 -12.43
N LEU A 21 -18.05 1.11 -13.09
CA LEU A 21 -17.50 -0.12 -12.53
C LEU A 21 -16.69 0.13 -11.26
N ALA A 22 -15.85 1.17 -11.26
CA ALA A 22 -15.06 1.56 -10.09
C ALA A 22 -15.95 2.01 -8.91
N ARG A 23 -17.06 2.71 -9.18
CA ARG A 23 -18.05 3.06 -8.14
C ARG A 23 -18.73 1.83 -7.56
N GLN A 24 -19.17 0.90 -8.42
CA GLN A 24 -19.81 -0.34 -7.98
C GLN A 24 -18.85 -1.19 -7.14
N LEU A 25 -17.58 -1.31 -7.55
CA LEU A 25 -16.55 -1.98 -6.77
C LEU A 25 -16.37 -1.33 -5.40
N TYR A 26 -16.22 -0.01 -5.35
CA TYR A 26 -16.04 0.74 -4.10
C TYR A 26 -17.25 0.62 -3.15
N ARG A 27 -18.46 0.53 -3.71
CA ARG A 27 -19.72 0.38 -2.96
C ARG A 27 -20.04 -1.09 -2.63
N PHE A 28 -19.15 -2.02 -2.97
CA PHE A 28 -19.36 -3.46 -2.82
C PHE A 28 -20.62 -3.98 -3.56
N GLU A 29 -21.06 -3.28 -4.59
CA GLU A 29 -22.14 -3.69 -5.51
C GLU A 29 -21.61 -4.65 -6.59
N LEU A 30 -20.30 -4.64 -6.83
CA LEU A 30 -19.59 -5.52 -7.74
C LEU A 30 -18.41 -6.16 -6.99
N SER A 31 -18.26 -7.50 -7.12
CA SER A 31 -17.12 -8.21 -6.55
C SER A 31 -15.82 -7.81 -7.24
N TYR A 32 -14.68 -8.02 -6.57
CA TYR A 32 -13.38 -7.80 -7.20
C TYR A 32 -13.19 -8.73 -8.41
N GLU A 33 -13.62 -9.99 -8.29
CA GLU A 33 -13.51 -11.00 -9.34
C GLU A 33 -14.31 -10.62 -10.59
N ASP A 34 -15.51 -10.06 -10.43
CA ASP A 34 -16.33 -9.63 -11.55
C ASP A 34 -15.90 -8.28 -12.12
N PHE A 35 -15.35 -7.39 -11.29
CA PHE A 35 -14.68 -6.18 -11.76
C PHE A 35 -13.46 -6.52 -12.63
N ALA A 36 -12.59 -7.43 -12.16
CA ALA A 36 -11.34 -7.80 -12.83
C ALA A 36 -11.56 -8.43 -14.22
N LYS A 37 -12.72 -9.09 -14.45
CA LYS A 37 -13.10 -9.62 -15.77
C LYS A 37 -13.50 -8.52 -16.76
N GLN A 38 -13.87 -7.34 -16.29
CA GLN A 38 -14.44 -6.26 -17.09
C GLN A 38 -13.44 -5.12 -17.38
N VAL A 39 -12.27 -5.15 -16.77
CA VAL A 39 -11.21 -4.16 -16.97
C VAL A 39 -9.93 -4.84 -17.48
N PRO A 40 -9.08 -4.12 -18.23
CA PRO A 40 -7.75 -4.63 -18.57
C PRO A 40 -6.94 -4.91 -17.30
N PRO A 41 -6.09 -5.95 -17.28
CA PRO A 41 -5.31 -6.30 -16.11
C PRO A 41 -4.21 -5.28 -15.79
N GLN A 42 -3.85 -4.40 -16.73
CA GLN A 42 -2.88 -3.33 -16.54
C GLN A 42 -3.54 -2.09 -15.91
N PRO A 43 -3.14 -1.66 -14.69
CA PRO A 43 -3.70 -0.46 -14.05
C PRO A 43 -3.59 0.80 -14.92
N GLU A 44 -2.53 0.92 -15.73
CA GLU A 44 -2.28 2.04 -16.65
C GLU A 44 -3.39 2.20 -17.69
N SER A 45 -4.10 1.10 -17.98
CA SER A 45 -5.23 1.10 -18.90
C SER A 45 -6.55 1.51 -18.26
N VAL A 46 -6.62 1.62 -16.93
CA VAL A 46 -7.84 1.98 -16.18
C VAL A 46 -7.84 3.47 -15.80
N PHE A 47 -6.69 4.02 -15.45
CA PHE A 47 -6.53 5.42 -15.09
C PHE A 47 -6.20 6.31 -16.30
N LEU A 48 -6.41 7.61 -16.17
CA LEU A 48 -5.99 8.61 -17.16
C LEU A 48 -4.46 8.84 -17.08
N PRO A 49 -3.76 9.09 -18.20
CA PRO A 49 -2.32 9.35 -18.19
C PRO A 49 -1.90 10.50 -17.25
N GLN A 50 -2.75 11.53 -17.13
CA GLN A 50 -2.48 12.66 -16.24
C GLN A 50 -2.40 12.24 -14.77
N PHE A 51 -3.16 11.23 -14.33
CA PHE A 51 -3.12 10.73 -12.95
C PHE A 51 -1.73 10.19 -12.58
N TYR A 52 -1.06 9.51 -13.52
CA TYR A 52 0.32 9.03 -13.36
C TYR A 52 1.36 10.15 -13.46
N THR A 53 1.11 11.17 -14.28
CA THR A 53 1.98 12.35 -14.28
C THR A 53 1.91 13.08 -12.95
N ASP A 54 0.70 13.21 -12.40
CA ASP A 54 0.45 13.81 -11.11
C ASP A 54 1.09 13.02 -9.96
N SER A 55 1.21 11.69 -10.07
CA SER A 55 1.77 10.81 -9.04
C SER A 55 3.26 11.01 -8.77
N ARG A 56 3.98 11.69 -9.66
CA ARG A 56 5.40 12.01 -9.50
C ARG A 56 5.66 13.03 -8.39
N THR A 57 4.62 13.71 -7.91
CA THR A 57 4.71 14.71 -6.85
C THR A 57 3.53 14.58 -5.88
N ALA A 58 3.74 14.90 -4.61
CA ALA A 58 2.67 14.96 -3.62
C ALA A 58 1.88 16.30 -3.65
N LEU A 59 1.74 16.93 -4.81
CA LEU A 59 1.16 18.28 -4.94
C LEU A 59 -0.34 18.26 -5.23
N LYS A 60 -0.86 17.20 -5.84
CA LYS A 60 -2.28 17.07 -6.15
C LYS A 60 -3.06 16.50 -4.97
N PRO A 61 -4.37 16.80 -4.85
CA PRO A 61 -5.11 16.53 -3.62
C PRO A 61 -5.04 15.07 -3.13
N PHE A 62 -5.22 14.08 -4.02
CA PHE A 62 -5.08 12.66 -3.66
C PHE A 62 -3.66 12.29 -3.25
N TRP A 63 -2.66 12.66 -4.05
CA TRP A 63 -1.26 12.32 -3.77
C TRP A 63 -0.73 13.00 -2.49
N LYS A 64 -1.23 14.21 -2.19
CA LYS A 64 -0.97 14.89 -0.92
C LYS A 64 -1.59 14.15 0.26
N ALA A 65 -2.83 13.69 0.13
CA ALA A 65 -3.49 12.90 1.16
C ALA A 65 -2.79 11.55 1.36
N LEU A 66 -2.34 10.91 0.29
CA LEU A 66 -1.58 9.67 0.33
C LEU A 66 -0.23 9.84 1.04
N ASP A 67 0.54 10.88 0.71
CA ASP A 67 1.82 11.17 1.39
C ASP A 67 1.62 11.50 2.86
N ALA A 68 0.57 12.26 3.21
CA ALA A 68 0.22 12.52 4.60
C ALA A 68 -0.16 11.24 5.38
N GLY A 69 -0.56 10.17 4.68
CA GLY A 69 -0.85 8.86 5.25
C GLY A 69 0.39 8.02 5.59
N ALA A 70 1.60 8.54 5.44
CA ALA A 70 2.84 7.83 5.76
C ALA A 70 2.94 7.48 7.27
N ALA A 71 2.47 6.28 7.63
CA ALA A 71 2.33 5.83 9.02
C ALA A 71 3.64 5.56 9.79
N TYR A 72 4.81 5.75 9.16
CA TYR A 72 6.12 5.48 9.77
C TYR A 72 6.86 6.75 10.24
N ARG A 73 6.43 7.95 9.81
CA ARG A 73 7.13 9.23 10.03
C ARG A 73 6.86 9.85 11.41
N TRP A 74 7.02 9.05 12.47
CA TRP A 74 6.86 9.48 13.86
C TRP A 74 7.77 8.66 14.78
N ARG A 75 8.00 9.12 16.02
CA ARG A 75 8.83 8.41 16.99
C ARG A 75 8.00 7.33 17.68
N MET A 76 8.24 6.07 17.34
CA MET A 76 7.58 4.94 17.99
C MET A 76 8.20 4.68 19.36
N SER A 77 7.40 4.24 20.34
CA SER A 77 7.90 3.82 21.66
C SER A 77 8.02 2.31 21.79
N ALA A 78 7.16 1.56 21.09
CA ALA A 78 7.23 0.10 21.05
C ALA A 78 8.33 -0.35 20.06
N PRO A 79 8.99 -1.50 20.30
CA PRO A 79 9.82 -2.14 19.30
C PRO A 79 9.03 -2.43 18.01
N LEU A 80 9.71 -2.41 16.87
CA LEU A 80 9.10 -2.58 15.55
C LEU A 80 9.73 -3.77 14.81
N ARG A 81 8.91 -4.67 14.27
CA ARG A 81 9.34 -5.69 13.31
C ARG A 81 8.55 -5.57 12.03
N CYS A 82 9.22 -5.26 10.93
CA CYS A 82 8.64 -5.20 9.59
C CYS A 82 9.11 -6.43 8.80
N PHE A 83 8.18 -7.24 8.30
CA PHE A 83 8.50 -8.42 7.51
C PHE A 83 8.41 -8.11 6.02
N TYR A 84 9.32 -8.66 5.22
CA TYR A 84 9.34 -8.46 3.77
C TYR A 84 9.89 -9.69 3.05
N SER A 85 9.83 -9.69 1.72
CA SER A 85 10.56 -10.63 0.88
C SER A 85 10.99 -9.93 -0.40
N LEU A 86 12.14 -10.31 -0.96
CA LEU A 86 12.56 -9.84 -2.29
C LEU A 86 11.65 -10.39 -3.41
N ARG A 87 10.87 -11.44 -3.14
CA ARG A 87 9.92 -12.06 -4.07
C ARG A 87 8.50 -11.48 -3.96
N ASP A 88 8.22 -10.63 -2.98
CA ASP A 88 6.90 -10.00 -2.83
C ASP A 88 6.53 -9.23 -4.12
N GLU A 89 5.45 -9.68 -4.76
CA GLU A 89 4.97 -9.19 -6.04
C GLU A 89 4.00 -8.01 -5.92
N ALA A 90 3.52 -7.71 -4.71
CA ALA A 90 2.50 -6.70 -4.46
C ALA A 90 3.07 -5.44 -3.76
N VAL A 91 4.03 -5.61 -2.86
CA VAL A 91 4.64 -4.52 -2.10
C VAL A 91 6.17 -4.58 -2.23
N PRO A 92 6.83 -3.52 -2.75
CA PRO A 92 8.28 -3.48 -2.80
C PRO A 92 8.92 -3.60 -1.41
N TRP A 93 9.88 -4.50 -1.25
CA TRP A 93 10.56 -4.78 0.02
C TRP A 93 11.17 -3.54 0.70
N GLN A 94 11.55 -2.53 -0.08
CA GLN A 94 12.08 -1.27 0.43
C GLN A 94 11.10 -0.55 1.35
N VAL A 95 9.78 -0.73 1.16
CA VAL A 95 8.75 -0.11 2.00
C VAL A 95 8.84 -0.60 3.44
N ALA A 96 9.02 -1.91 3.65
CA ALA A 96 9.19 -2.48 4.98
C ALA A 96 10.47 -1.96 5.66
N ARG A 97 11.56 -1.89 4.90
CA ARG A 97 12.82 -1.33 5.41
C ARG A 97 12.72 0.14 5.76
N MET A 98 12.01 0.94 4.96
CA MET A 98 11.85 2.37 5.17
C MET A 98 11.33 2.68 6.59
N ALA A 99 10.36 1.91 7.08
CA ALA A 99 9.83 2.10 8.44
C ALA A 99 10.86 1.76 9.53
N ALA A 100 11.49 0.58 9.43
CA ALA A 100 12.49 0.14 10.42
C ALA A 100 13.74 1.04 10.42
N ASP A 101 14.26 1.39 9.24
CA ASP A 101 15.44 2.22 9.09
C ASP A 101 15.16 3.65 9.58
N TYR A 102 13.96 4.21 9.36
CA TYR A 102 13.57 5.49 9.95
C TYR A 102 13.56 5.47 11.49
N GLN A 103 13.06 4.41 12.13
CA GLN A 103 13.12 4.32 13.60
C GLN A 103 14.56 4.21 14.11
N ARG A 104 15.44 3.48 13.40
CA ARG A 104 16.85 3.37 13.75
C ARG A 104 17.57 4.73 13.69
N THR A 105 17.29 5.57 12.70
CA THR A 105 17.87 6.92 12.63
C THR A 105 17.42 7.82 13.79
N LEU A 106 16.25 7.54 14.39
CA LEU A 106 15.75 8.22 15.58
C LEU A 106 16.31 7.65 16.91
N GLY A 107 17.23 6.68 16.84
CA GLY A 107 17.89 6.08 18.00
C GLY A 107 17.14 4.89 18.62
N HIS A 108 16.28 4.21 17.86
CA HIS A 108 15.56 3.01 18.31
C HIS A 108 16.18 1.73 17.72
N PRO A 109 17.16 1.10 18.41
CA PRO A 109 17.87 -0.06 17.87
C PRO A 109 16.98 -1.31 17.73
N ASN A 110 15.88 -1.38 18.49
CA ASN A 110 14.94 -2.51 18.50
C ASN A 110 13.93 -2.46 17.34
N SER A 111 14.27 -1.77 16.25
CA SER A 111 13.49 -1.76 15.01
C SER A 111 14.16 -2.65 13.99
N GLU A 112 13.44 -3.62 13.45
CA GLU A 112 13.96 -4.67 12.58
C GLU A 112 13.17 -4.77 11.28
N ALA A 113 13.87 -5.01 10.18
CA ALA A 113 13.29 -5.44 8.92
C ALA A 113 13.77 -6.87 8.66
N ILE A 114 12.84 -7.82 8.59
CA ILE A 114 13.11 -9.25 8.58
C ILE A 114 12.69 -9.83 7.23
N ASP A 115 13.64 -10.45 6.53
CA ASP A 115 13.38 -11.14 5.27
C ASP A 115 12.74 -12.51 5.56
N ALA A 116 11.54 -12.73 5.03
CA ALA A 116 10.79 -13.99 5.11
C ALA A 116 11.39 -15.08 4.20
N GLY A 117 12.40 -14.74 3.41
CA GLY A 117 13.18 -15.67 2.61
C GLY A 117 12.78 -15.70 1.14
N PRO A 118 13.60 -16.34 0.29
CA PRO A 118 13.54 -16.21 -1.17
C PRO A 118 12.28 -16.81 -1.82
N ASN A 119 11.50 -17.59 -1.07
CA ASN A 119 10.30 -18.27 -1.56
C ASN A 119 9.00 -17.62 -1.06
N ALA A 120 9.09 -16.56 -0.26
CA ALA A 120 7.90 -15.90 0.26
C ALA A 120 7.34 -14.89 -0.77
N ASP A 121 6.18 -15.18 -1.34
CA ASP A 121 5.34 -14.20 -2.04
C ASP A 121 4.61 -13.29 -1.04
N HIS A 122 3.81 -12.33 -1.52
CA HIS A 122 3.11 -11.37 -0.66
C HIS A 122 2.30 -12.04 0.47
N ARG A 123 1.58 -13.13 0.14
CA ARG A 123 0.75 -13.86 1.10
C ARG A 123 1.59 -14.70 2.05
N SER A 124 2.69 -15.26 1.57
CA SER A 124 3.61 -16.08 2.36
C SER A 124 4.39 -15.23 3.36
N VAL A 125 4.72 -13.98 3.04
CA VAL A 125 5.29 -13.02 4.02
C VAL A 125 4.36 -12.87 5.22
N TYR A 126 3.04 -12.76 4.99
CA TYR A 126 2.07 -12.72 6.09
C TYR A 126 2.12 -13.99 6.94
N LEU A 127 2.05 -15.17 6.33
CA LEU A 127 2.08 -16.45 7.08
C LEU A 127 3.39 -16.63 7.87
N TYR A 128 4.53 -16.29 7.27
CA TYR A 128 5.83 -16.31 7.96
C TYR A 128 5.83 -15.36 9.16
N SER A 129 5.33 -14.14 8.98
CA SER A 129 5.28 -13.16 10.06
C SER A 129 4.43 -13.65 11.24
N LEU A 130 3.31 -14.35 11.03
CA LEU A 130 2.51 -14.90 12.14
C LEU A 130 3.31 -15.87 13.02
N VAL A 131 4.10 -16.75 12.41
CA VAL A 131 4.92 -17.73 13.16
C VAL A 131 5.99 -17.02 13.99
N GLU A 132 6.69 -16.06 13.40
CA GLU A 132 7.78 -15.33 14.07
C GLU A 132 7.28 -14.33 15.11
N VAL A 133 6.19 -13.63 14.82
CA VAL A 133 5.55 -12.67 15.74
C VAL A 133 5.07 -13.39 17.00
N LYS A 134 4.48 -14.59 16.87
CA LYS A 134 4.05 -15.35 18.04
C LYS A 134 5.22 -15.65 18.99
N ARG A 135 6.32 -16.19 18.46
CA ARG A 135 7.52 -16.49 19.25
C ARG A 135 8.08 -15.24 19.92
N TRP A 136 8.09 -14.13 19.19
CA TRP A 136 8.57 -12.86 19.71
C TRP A 136 7.76 -12.35 20.90
N PHE A 137 6.42 -12.48 20.86
CA PHE A 137 5.56 -12.09 21.96
C PHE A 137 5.55 -13.09 23.13
N ASP A 138 5.77 -14.39 22.85
CA ASP A 138 5.80 -15.42 23.89
C ASP A 138 7.08 -15.37 24.76
N GLY A 139 8.20 -14.86 24.22
CA GLY A 139 9.51 -14.83 24.86
C GLY A 139 10.32 -16.11 24.68
#